data_AF-A0A6N2SA78-F1
#
_entry.id   AF-A0A6N2SA78-F1
#
_cell.length_a   1.000
_cell.length_b   1.000
_cell.length_c   1.000
_cell.angle_alpha   90.00
_cell.angle_beta   90.00
_cell.angle_gamma   90.00
#
_symmetry.space_group_name_H-M   'P 1'
#
loop_
_entity.id
_entity.type
_entity.pdbx_description
1 polymer ?
#
loop_
_entity_poly.entity_id
_entity_poly.type
_entity_poly.pdbx_seq_one_letter_code
_entity_poly.pdbx_strand_id
1 'polypeptide(L)'
;MTSVSEGLSYEEDAIGIGRKGTIDHPYRLNAPFWTVDTLFYSLPNQGIDLDFTLCVFLNVDWKSKDESTGLPSLSKQAINETKIWVPSGAEQRAIGAFFSRLDDLITLHQRKRLWFAK
;
A
#
# COMPACT_ATOMS: atom_id res chain seq x y z
N MET A 1 -16.14 16.49 4.84
CA MET A 1 -14.86 17.23 4.82
C MET A 1 -14.86 18.07 3.55
N THR A 2 -14.96 19.39 3.66
CA THR A 2 -15.17 20.32 2.52
C THR A 2 -13.90 21.08 2.11
N SER A 3 -12.76 20.77 2.72
CA SER A 3 -11.44 21.31 2.40
C SER A 3 -10.37 20.24 2.62
N VAL A 4 -9.37 20.20 1.74
CA VAL A 4 -8.16 19.35 1.81
C VAL A 4 -6.93 20.15 2.27
N SER A 5 -7.14 21.27 2.98
CA SER A 5 -6.05 22.15 3.41
C SER A 5 -5.08 21.53 4.43
N GLU A 6 -5.48 20.45 5.10
CA GLU A 6 -4.66 19.75 6.10
C GLU A 6 -4.40 18.30 5.70
N GLY A 7 -3.15 17.86 5.83
CA GLY A 7 -2.72 16.49 5.59
C GLY A 7 -3.29 15.53 6.62
N LEU A 8 -3.57 14.30 6.18
CA LEU A 8 -4.04 13.23 7.06
C LEU A 8 -2.94 12.69 7.97
N SER A 9 -1.69 12.80 7.50
CA SER A 9 -0.47 12.58 8.27
C SER A 9 0.60 13.52 7.73
N TYR A 10 1.47 13.99 8.62
CA TYR A 10 2.61 14.86 8.30
C TYR A 10 3.97 14.20 8.52
N GLU A 11 4.04 13.22 9.42
CA GLU A 11 5.31 12.59 9.84
C GLU A 11 5.33 11.08 9.59
N GLU A 12 4.16 10.45 9.50
CA GLU A 12 4.03 8.99 9.37
C GLU A 12 3.55 8.62 7.97
N ASP A 13 4.29 7.75 7.30
CA ASP A 13 3.91 7.15 6.03
C ASP A 13 2.78 6.12 6.22
N ALA A 14 2.02 5.84 5.16
CA ALA A 14 0.90 4.91 5.19
C ALA A 14 0.86 3.99 3.96
N ILE A 15 -0.02 3.00 3.98
CA ILE A 15 -0.35 2.20 2.79
C ILE A 15 -1.66 2.70 2.20
N GLY A 16 -1.62 3.15 0.95
CA GLY A 16 -2.79 3.51 0.16
C GLY A 16 -3.36 2.32 -0.60
N ILE A 17 -4.68 2.22 -0.70
CA ILE A 17 -5.39 1.27 -1.55
C ILE A 17 -6.63 1.93 -2.17
N GLY A 18 -6.82 1.74 -3.48
CA GLY A 18 -7.96 2.30 -4.17
C GLY A 18 -9.28 1.73 -3.63
N ARG A 19 -10.27 2.60 -3.42
CA ARG A 19 -11.62 2.21 -3.03
C ARG A 19 -12.45 1.80 -4.25
N LYS A 20 -12.29 2.49 -5.38
CA LYS A 20 -13.03 2.26 -6.62
C LYS A 20 -12.10 2.20 -7.82
N GLY A 21 -12.38 1.31 -8.77
CA GLY A 21 -11.56 1.06 -9.94
C GLY A 21 -10.31 0.27 -9.59
N THR A 22 -9.24 0.97 -9.20
CA THR A 22 -7.91 0.40 -8.96
C THR A 22 -7.77 -0.15 -7.54
N ILE A 23 -8.53 -1.22 -7.24
CA ILE A 23 -8.56 -1.82 -5.90
C ILE A 23 -7.41 -2.82 -5.64
N ASP A 24 -6.63 -3.15 -6.66
CA ASP A 24 -5.61 -4.21 -6.67
C ASP A 24 -4.18 -3.69 -6.78
N HIS A 25 -3.99 -2.37 -6.74
CA HIS A 25 -2.67 -1.76 -6.72
C HIS A 25 -2.45 -0.93 -5.44
N PRO A 26 -2.24 -1.58 -4.28
CA PRO A 26 -1.78 -0.88 -3.08
C PRO A 26 -0.39 -0.25 -3.28
N TYR A 27 -0.12 0.85 -2.59
CA TYR A 27 1.16 1.55 -2.68
C TYR A 27 1.47 2.36 -1.41
N ARG A 28 2.74 2.74 -1.25
CA ARG A 28 3.19 3.58 -0.14
C ARG A 28 2.77 5.03 -0.35
N LEU A 29 2.16 5.63 0.67
CA LEU A 29 1.89 7.05 0.78
C LEU A 29 2.97 7.65 1.68
N ASN A 30 3.82 8.51 1.11
CA ASN A 30 4.85 9.19 1.89
C ASN A 30 4.27 10.47 2.51
N ALA A 31 4.57 10.72 3.78
CA ALA A 31 4.14 11.91 4.47
C ALA A 31 4.85 13.19 3.93
N PRO A 32 4.18 14.35 3.95
CA PRO A 32 2.77 14.52 4.24
C PRO A 32 1.89 13.99 3.10
N PHE A 33 0.73 13.41 3.43
CA PHE A 33 -0.21 12.94 2.42
C PHE A 33 -1.67 13.34 2.68
N TRP A 34 -2.42 13.37 1.59
CA TRP A 34 -3.86 13.59 1.54
C TRP A 34 -4.49 12.45 0.75
N THR A 35 -5.75 12.14 1.04
CA THR A 35 -6.53 11.22 0.22
C THR A 35 -7.79 11.90 -0.30
N VAL A 36 -8.27 11.41 -1.44
CA VAL A 36 -9.60 11.73 -1.98
C VAL A 36 -10.60 10.63 -1.58
N ASP A 37 -11.87 10.81 -1.90
CA ASP A 37 -12.96 9.87 -1.55
C ASP A 37 -12.82 8.47 -2.17
N THR A 38 -12.02 8.35 -3.23
CA THR A 38 -11.73 7.09 -3.93
C THR A 38 -10.48 6.37 -3.45
N LEU A 39 -9.80 6.85 -2.39
CA LEU A 39 -8.58 6.24 -1.85
C LEU A 39 -8.70 6.02 -0.34
N PHE A 40 -8.50 4.78 0.09
CA PHE A 40 -8.29 4.47 1.51
C PHE A 40 -6.80 4.47 1.83
N TYR A 41 -6.49 4.72 3.10
CA TYR A 41 -5.16 4.57 3.65
C TYR A 41 -5.22 3.69 4.91
N SER A 42 -4.10 3.04 5.22
CA SER A 42 -3.91 2.22 6.41
C SER A 42 -2.61 2.62 7.09
N LEU A 43 -2.72 2.97 8.38
CA LEU A 43 -1.58 3.13 9.26
C LEU A 43 -1.39 1.81 10.01
N PRO A 44 -0.21 1.17 9.94
CA PRO A 44 0.04 -0.05 10.69
C PRO A 44 -0.04 0.22 12.20
N ASN A 45 -0.61 -0.75 12.94
CA ASN A 45 -0.62 -0.69 14.40
C ASN A 45 0.81 -0.70 14.96
N GLN A 46 0.98 -0.23 16.19
CA GLN A 46 2.27 -0.29 16.88
C GLN A 46 2.86 -1.72 16.86
N GLY A 47 4.14 -1.81 16.48
CA GLY A 47 4.86 -3.09 16.38
C GLY A 47 4.70 -3.83 15.05
N ILE A 48 3.91 -3.29 14.11
CA ILE A 48 3.83 -3.78 12.74
C ILE A 48 4.72 -2.94 11.83
N ASP A 49 5.56 -3.59 11.05
CA ASP A 49 6.46 -2.93 10.10
C ASP A 49 5.71 -2.45 8.84
N LEU A 50 6.02 -1.24 8.37
CA LEU A 50 5.30 -0.61 7.25
C LEU A 50 5.59 -1.30 5.91
N ASP A 51 6.84 -1.69 5.66
CA ASP A 51 7.22 -2.35 4.41
C ASP A 51 6.67 -3.78 4.37
N PHE A 52 6.65 -4.47 5.52
CA PHE A 52 5.89 -5.70 5.69
C PHE A 52 4.40 -5.50 5.41
N THR A 53 3.79 -4.42 5.92
CA THR A 53 2.37 -4.11 5.67
C THR A 53 2.10 -3.95 4.18
N LEU A 54 2.97 -3.24 3.45
CA LEU A 54 2.88 -3.12 2.00
C LEU A 54 2.96 -4.50 1.33
N CYS A 55 3.91 -5.35 1.73
CA CYS A 55 4.04 -6.71 1.20
C CYS A 55 2.76 -7.51 1.41
N VAL A 56 2.15 -7.45 2.59
CA VAL A 56 0.86 -8.11 2.87
C VAL A 56 -0.22 -7.60 1.93
N PHE A 57 -0.37 -6.28 1.81
CA PHE A 57 -1.37 -5.69 0.92
C PHE A 57 -1.18 -6.10 -0.54
N LEU A 58 0.05 -6.17 -1.03
CA LEU A 58 0.34 -6.61 -2.40
C LEU A 58 0.04 -8.10 -2.64
N ASN A 59 -0.01 -8.92 -1.58
CA ASN A 59 -0.24 -10.37 -1.67
C ASN A 59 -1.70 -10.79 -1.41
N VAL A 60 -2.56 -9.88 -0.97
CA VAL A 60 -4.00 -10.16 -0.84
C VAL A 60 -4.68 -10.07 -2.20
N ASP A 61 -5.49 -11.07 -2.54
CA ASP A 61 -6.39 -11.00 -3.70
C ASP A 61 -7.59 -10.09 -3.40
N TRP A 62 -7.40 -8.79 -3.56
CA TRP A 62 -8.44 -7.79 -3.36
C TRP A 62 -9.60 -7.88 -4.35
N LYS A 63 -9.37 -8.42 -5.56
CA LYS A 63 -10.44 -8.57 -6.56
C LYS A 63 -11.45 -9.62 -6.14
N SER A 64 -11.02 -10.67 -5.44
CA SER A 64 -11.94 -11.63 -4.84
C SER A 64 -12.90 -11.02 -3.79
N LYS A 65 -12.59 -9.81 -3.32
CA LYS A 65 -13.35 -9.05 -2.32
C LYS A 65 -14.12 -7.87 -2.92
N ASP A 66 -14.21 -7.80 -4.25
CA ASP A 66 -15.03 -6.80 -4.94
C ASP A 66 -16.51 -6.98 -4.59
N GLU A 67 -17.16 -5.89 -4.19
CA GLU A 67 -18.58 -5.86 -3.82
C GLU A 67 -19.47 -5.29 -4.95
N SER A 68 -18.90 -5.03 -6.12
CA SER A 68 -19.58 -4.41 -7.26
C SER A 68 -19.63 -5.32 -8.48
N THR A 69 -20.55 -5.03 -9.40
CA THR A 69 -20.71 -5.77 -10.67
C THR A 69 -20.13 -5.04 -11.88
N GLY A 70 -19.63 -3.80 -11.68
CA GLY A 70 -19.19 -2.92 -12.77
C GLY A 70 -17.80 -2.37 -12.52
N LEU A 71 -17.72 -1.20 -11.87
CA LEU A 71 -16.45 -0.60 -11.46
C LEU A 71 -16.03 -1.20 -10.11
N PRO A 72 -14.91 -1.98 -10.06
CA PRO A 72 -14.52 -2.68 -8.84
C PRO A 72 -14.50 -1.78 -7.62
N SER A 73 -15.02 -2.26 -6.50
CA SER A 73 -15.15 -1.47 -5.28
C SER A 73 -14.87 -2.28 -4.04
N LEU A 74 -14.03 -1.73 -3.16
CA LEU A 74 -13.77 -2.26 -1.82
C LEU A 74 -14.48 -1.43 -0.76
N SER A 75 -15.03 -2.11 0.25
CA SER A 75 -15.45 -1.47 1.48
C SER A 75 -14.34 -1.49 2.54
N LYS A 76 -14.43 -0.56 3.51
CA LYS A 76 -13.55 -0.61 4.69
C LYS A 76 -13.74 -1.90 5.49
N GLN A 77 -14.97 -2.43 5.51
CA GLN A 77 -15.30 -3.66 6.21
C GLN A 77 -14.58 -4.86 5.58
N ALA A 78 -14.64 -5.02 4.26
CA ALA A 78 -13.94 -6.11 3.56
C ALA A 78 -12.42 -6.08 3.79
N ILE A 79 -11.81 -4.89 3.85
CA ILE A 79 -10.40 -4.73 4.19
C ILE A 79 -10.14 -5.18 5.64
N ASN A 80 -10.91 -4.68 6.61
CA ASN A 80 -10.73 -4.97 8.03
C ASN A 80 -11.01 -6.45 8.41
N GLU A 81 -11.90 -7.12 7.67
CA GLU A 81 -12.22 -8.54 7.87
C GLU A 81 -11.18 -9.47 7.20
N THR A 82 -10.26 -8.92 6.42
CA THR A 82 -9.20 -9.71 5.78
C THR A 82 -8.23 -10.22 6.84
N LYS A 83 -8.30 -11.52 7.10
CA LYS A 83 -7.39 -12.20 8.02
C LYS A 83 -6.03 -12.37 7.37
N ILE A 84 -5.00 -11.99 8.10
CA ILE A 84 -3.60 -12.13 7.72
C ILE A 84 -2.85 -12.84 8.83
N TRP A 85 -1.75 -13.49 8.48
CA TRP A 85 -0.82 -14.01 9.48
C TRP A 85 0.29 -12.98 9.69
N VAL A 86 0.57 -12.66 10.96
CA VAL A 86 1.56 -11.64 11.33
C VAL A 86 2.72 -12.34 12.06
N PRO A 87 3.92 -12.36 11.45
CA PRO A 87 5.11 -12.95 12.06
C PRO A 87 5.68 -12.09 13.19
N SER A 88 6.77 -12.56 13.80
CA SER A 88 7.56 -11.76 14.74
C SER A 88 8.08 -10.48 14.08
N GLY A 89 8.26 -9.40 14.86
CA GLY A 89 8.76 -8.13 14.31
C GLY A 89 10.14 -8.23 13.65
N ALA A 90 10.99 -9.18 14.06
CA ALA A 90 12.27 -9.42 13.40
C ALA A 90 12.10 -10.00 11.99
N GLU A 91 11.16 -10.93 11.84
CA GLU A 91 10.84 -11.54 10.55
C GLU A 91 10.09 -10.58 9.63
N GLN A 92 9.17 -9.76 10.16
CA GLN A 92 8.52 -8.68 9.41
C GLN A 92 9.56 -7.74 8.76
N ARG A 93 10.53 -7.26 9.55
CA ARG A 93 11.63 -6.40 9.05
C ARG A 93 12.49 -7.11 8.01
N ALA A 94 12.79 -8.39 8.20
CA ALA A 94 13.57 -9.17 7.24
C ALA A 94 12.83 -9.30 5.89
N ILE A 95 11.52 -9.56 5.92
CA ILE A 95 10.67 -9.63 4.73
C ILE A 95 10.60 -8.27 4.03
N GLY A 96 10.28 -7.21 4.77
CA GLY A 96 10.16 -5.85 4.22
C GLY A 96 11.48 -5.39 3.57
N ALA A 97 12.60 -5.54 4.26
CA ALA A 97 13.91 -5.17 3.75
C ALA A 97 14.32 -5.98 2.51
N PHE A 98 13.93 -7.26 2.44
CA PHE A 98 14.22 -8.11 1.28
C PHE A 98 13.51 -7.60 0.02
N PHE A 99 12.19 -7.35 0.10
CA PHE A 99 11.43 -6.85 -1.05
C PHE A 99 11.79 -5.42 -1.43
N SER A 100 11.99 -4.54 -0.44
CA SER A 100 12.47 -3.17 -0.69
C SER A 100 13.80 -3.17 -1.47
N ARG A 101 14.75 -4.02 -1.08
CA ARG A 101 16.01 -4.17 -1.80
C ARG A 101 15.82 -4.69 -3.24
N LEU A 102 14.88 -5.61 -3.46
CA LEU A 102 14.58 -6.09 -4.81
C LEU A 102 14.00 -4.97 -5.69
N ASP A 103 13.07 -4.17 -5.16
CA ASP A 103 12.49 -3.03 -5.86
C ASP A 103 13.53 -1.97 -6.20
N ASP A 104 14.46 -1.70 -5.29
CA ASP A 104 15.61 -0.81 -5.53
C ASP A 104 16.50 -1.33 -6.66
N LEU A 105 16.79 -2.63 -6.66
CA LEU A 105 17.57 -3.26 -7.72
C LEU A 105 16.84 -3.19 -9.06
N ILE A 106 15.54 -3.50 -9.12
CA ILE A 106 14.74 -3.40 -10.34
C ILE A 106 14.75 -1.96 -10.86
N THR A 107 14.50 -1.00 -9.99
CA THR A 107 14.50 0.44 -10.31
C THR A 107 15.86 0.88 -10.87
N LEU A 108 16.96 0.46 -10.24
CA LEU A 108 18.31 0.75 -10.71
C LEU A 108 18.56 0.19 -12.12
N HIS A 109 18.18 -1.06 -12.38
CA HIS A 109 18.35 -1.70 -13.69
C HIS A 109 17.49 -1.03 -14.77
N GLN A 110 16.25 -0.66 -14.45
CA GLN A 110 15.36 0.05 -15.37
C GLN A 110 15.92 1.44 -15.75
N ARG A 111 16.46 2.19 -14.79
CA ARG A 111 17.12 3.48 -15.04
C ARG A 111 18.33 3.33 -15.95
N LYS A 112 19.16 2.30 -15.75
CA LYS A 112 20.30 2.00 -16.64
C LYS A 112 19.83 1.72 -18.08
N ARG A 113 18.79 0.90 -18.26
CA ARG A 113 18.23 0.60 -19.60
C ARG A 113 17.73 1.86 -20.31
N LEU A 114 17.05 2.76 -19.60
CA LEU A 114 16.58 4.03 -20.17
C LEU A 114 17.73 4.97 -20.56
N TRP A 115 18.86 4.90 -19.87
CA TRP A 115 20.05 5.68 -20.21
C TRP A 115 20.67 5.22 -21.53
N PHE A 116 20.71 3.90 -21.80
CA PHE A 116 21.22 3.36 -23.06
C PHE A 116 20.23 3.44 -24.24
N ALA A 117 18.95 3.73 -23.96
CA ALA A 117 17.91 3.91 -24.99
C ALA A 117 17.81 5.36 -25.50
N LYS A 118 18.60 6.28 -24.93
CA LYS A 118 18.83 7.65 -25.42
C LYS A 118 20.11 7.69 -26.24
#